data_AF-A0A356KD38-F1
#
_entry.id   AF-A0A356KD38-F1
#
_cell.length_a   1.000
_cell.length_b   1.000
_cell.length_c   1.000
_cell.angle_alpha   90.00
_cell.angle_beta   90.00
_cell.angle_gamma   90.00
#
_symmetry.space_group_name_H-M   'P 1'
#
loop_
_entity.id
_entity.type
_entity.pdbx_description
1 polymer ?
#
loop_
_entity_poly.entity_id
_entity_poly.type
_entity_poly.pdbx_seq_one_letter_code
_entity_poly.pdbx_strand_id
1 'polypeptide(L)'
;MPPKSESGAPLLAPKSEDTFVVRQPCVLVFLSAGDASNCCAANYERVVFMDKKVVGLTKKLTTLRLDRGAQDPKLLKRYEVKKDKPAIRVLDCEGEVVAGFDTCVNARDVYKAMLDSVKLSKLKVKLAKKVRKMLADADEELKEQDVRHCAQELRRIAKVKGAPVCYLRRAERMLTQLGQEGARRLKEALEREKPTERFDLLMVLRHDFWDFDELVTQIRPAIAKLEEDEKTKELIHDHKGQRQIVEALEMVKKGGAMARKGRGLLRKVRFDWKGYPAAKRAQEELDKLGK
;
A
#
# COMPACT_ATOMS: atom_id res chain seq x y z
N MET A 1 -22.23 1.70 24.51
CA MET A 1 -21.25 0.75 23.94
C MET A 1 -21.32 0.92 22.43
N PRO A 2 -20.23 1.22 21.71
CA PRO A 2 -20.30 1.19 20.27
C PRO A 2 -20.63 -0.25 19.83
N PRO A 3 -21.50 -0.44 18.82
CA PRO A 3 -21.87 -1.76 18.36
C PRO A 3 -20.62 -2.48 17.84
N LYS A 4 -20.36 -3.68 18.38
CA LYS A 4 -19.39 -4.60 17.79
C LYS A 4 -19.90 -4.93 16.39
N SER A 5 -19.21 -4.41 15.37
CA SER A 5 -19.51 -4.74 13.98
C SER A 5 -19.19 -6.23 13.75
N GLU A 6 -20.21 -7.07 13.79
CA GLU A 6 -20.16 -8.44 13.31
C GLU A 6 -20.07 -8.42 11.78
N SER A 7 -18.85 -8.54 11.25
CA SER A 7 -18.56 -9.08 9.90
C SER A 7 -17.05 -9.18 9.72
N GLY A 8 -16.41 -10.01 10.55
CA GLY A 8 -15.00 -10.38 10.40
C GLY A 8 -14.80 -11.40 9.27
N ALA A 9 -15.09 -11.03 8.03
CA ALA A 9 -14.41 -11.69 6.92
C ALA A 9 -12.94 -11.27 7.02
N PRO A 10 -11.96 -12.20 7.04
CA PRO A 10 -10.55 -11.82 7.14
C PRO A 10 -10.17 -11.13 5.83
N LEU A 11 -10.20 -9.79 5.86
CA LEU A 11 -9.99 -8.94 4.68
C LEU A 11 -8.66 -9.24 3.95
N LEU A 12 -7.71 -9.95 4.59
CA LEU A 12 -6.30 -9.91 4.20
C LEU A 12 -5.54 -11.23 4.39
N ALA A 13 -6.13 -12.38 4.05
CA ALA A 13 -5.30 -13.59 3.99
C ALA A 13 -4.20 -13.40 2.92
N PRO A 14 -2.90 -13.51 3.28
CA PRO A 14 -1.82 -13.35 2.31
C PRO A 14 -1.93 -14.41 1.21
N LYS A 15 -1.86 -13.98 -0.05
CA LYS A 15 -1.83 -14.87 -1.20
C LYS A 15 -0.42 -15.42 -1.39
N SER A 16 -0.27 -16.57 -2.04
CA SER A 16 1.04 -17.14 -2.37
C SER A 16 1.94 -16.16 -3.16
N GLU A 17 1.34 -15.28 -3.95
CA GLU A 17 1.98 -14.20 -4.72
C GLU A 17 2.58 -13.07 -3.86
N ASP A 18 2.27 -13.02 -2.56
CA ASP A 18 2.80 -12.03 -1.60
C ASP A 18 4.18 -12.40 -1.06
N THR A 19 4.70 -13.57 -1.43
CA THR A 19 5.97 -14.08 -0.91
C THR A 19 7.11 -13.69 -1.84
N PHE A 20 8.04 -12.90 -1.31
CA PHE A 20 9.29 -12.61 -2.01
C PHE A 20 10.18 -13.85 -2.03
N VAL A 21 10.29 -14.48 -3.20
CA VAL A 21 11.19 -15.60 -3.45
C VAL A 21 12.41 -15.08 -4.20
N VAL A 22 13.57 -15.09 -3.54
CA VAL A 22 14.82 -14.66 -4.17
C VAL A 22 15.26 -15.71 -5.18
N ARG A 23 15.22 -15.35 -6.46
CA ARG A 23 15.81 -16.15 -7.53
C ARG A 23 17.11 -15.49 -8.00
N GLN A 24 17.94 -16.27 -8.67
CA GLN A 24 19.05 -15.69 -9.42
C GLN A 24 18.47 -14.88 -10.59
N PRO A 25 18.96 -13.66 -10.87
CA PRO A 25 18.56 -12.92 -12.07
C PRO A 25 18.81 -13.74 -13.33
N CYS A 26 18.00 -13.53 -14.36
CA CYS A 26 17.99 -14.38 -15.55
C CYS A 26 18.23 -13.60 -16.84
N VAL A 27 18.75 -14.28 -17.86
CA VAL A 27 18.73 -13.81 -19.24
C VAL A 27 18.00 -14.87 -20.06
N LEU A 28 16.88 -14.49 -20.65
CA LEU A 28 16.14 -15.33 -21.58
C LEU A 28 16.50 -14.93 -23.01
N VAL A 29 16.88 -15.91 -23.81
CA VAL A 29 17.22 -15.74 -25.24
C VAL A 29 16.20 -16.54 -26.04
N PHE A 30 15.26 -15.83 -26.65
CA PHE A 30 14.19 -16.41 -27.47
C PHE A 30 14.64 -16.48 -28.92
N LEU A 31 14.87 -17.69 -29.41
CA LEU A 31 15.23 -18.00 -30.79
C LEU A 31 14.27 -19.07 -31.32
N SER A 32 14.15 -19.21 -32.63
CA SER A 32 13.40 -20.28 -33.28
C SER A 32 14.32 -21.03 -34.26
N ALA A 33 14.00 -22.28 -34.56
CA ALA A 33 14.69 -23.02 -35.63
C ALA A 33 14.63 -22.30 -36.98
N GLY A 34 13.57 -21.52 -37.23
CA GLY A 34 13.42 -20.69 -38.43
C GLY A 34 14.29 -19.44 -38.48
N ASP A 35 15.01 -19.10 -37.41
CA ASP A 35 15.82 -17.87 -37.33
C ASP A 35 17.23 -18.03 -37.94
N ALA A 36 17.53 -19.15 -38.63
CA ALA A 36 18.87 -19.44 -39.18
C ALA A 36 19.40 -18.36 -40.16
N SER A 37 18.51 -17.72 -40.93
CA SER A 37 18.84 -16.61 -41.83
C SER A 37 18.61 -15.22 -41.21
N ASN A 38 18.15 -15.15 -39.96
CA ASN A 38 17.85 -13.90 -39.29
C ASN A 38 19.14 -13.22 -38.78
N CYS A 39 19.42 -12.01 -39.26
CA CYS A 39 20.61 -11.27 -38.88
C CYS A 39 20.69 -10.93 -37.38
N CYS A 40 19.55 -10.74 -36.70
CA CYS A 40 19.48 -10.46 -35.27
C CYS A 40 19.81 -11.71 -34.45
N ALA A 41 19.28 -12.87 -34.84
CA ALA A 41 19.62 -14.14 -34.20
C ALA A 41 21.13 -14.43 -34.33
N ALA A 42 21.69 -14.25 -35.54
CA ALA A 42 23.13 -14.39 -35.77
C ALA A 42 23.95 -13.38 -34.94
N ASN A 43 23.49 -12.12 -34.83
CA ASN A 43 24.13 -11.11 -33.99
C ASN A 43 24.14 -11.51 -32.51
N TYR A 44 23.04 -12.06 -31.98
CA TYR A 44 22.99 -12.52 -30.59
C TYR A 44 24.00 -13.64 -30.34
N GLU A 45 24.00 -14.67 -31.19
CA GLU A 45 24.87 -15.84 -31.01
C GLU A 45 26.35 -15.53 -31.24
N ARG A 46 26.69 -14.72 -32.27
CA ARG A 46 28.08 -14.51 -32.71
C ARG A 46 28.74 -13.25 -32.19
N VAL A 47 27.96 -12.25 -31.74
CA VAL A 47 28.49 -10.97 -31.26
C VAL A 47 28.22 -10.82 -29.77
N VAL A 48 26.96 -10.91 -29.36
CA VAL A 48 26.56 -10.65 -27.97
C VAL A 48 27.08 -11.73 -27.03
N PHE A 49 26.73 -12.99 -27.28
CA PHE A 49 27.08 -14.10 -26.37
C PHE A 49 28.49 -14.67 -26.61
N MET A 50 29.26 -14.12 -27.54
CA MET A 50 30.70 -14.35 -27.70
C MET A 50 31.56 -13.28 -27.00
N ASP A 51 30.98 -12.14 -26.61
CA ASP A 51 31.71 -11.09 -25.91
C ASP A 51 32.17 -11.55 -24.52
N LYS A 52 33.47 -11.37 -24.23
CA LYS A 52 34.10 -11.83 -22.99
C LYS A 52 33.44 -11.25 -21.73
N LYS A 53 32.94 -10.01 -21.78
CA LYS A 53 32.31 -9.37 -20.61
C LYS A 53 30.90 -9.92 -20.38
N VAL A 54 30.14 -10.17 -21.46
CA VAL A 54 28.83 -10.83 -21.39
C VAL A 54 28.98 -12.25 -20.82
N VAL A 55 29.90 -13.05 -21.37
CA VAL A 55 30.20 -14.41 -20.89
C VAL A 55 30.67 -14.39 -19.43
N GLY A 56 31.44 -13.38 -19.01
CA GLY A 56 31.84 -13.22 -17.62
C GLY A 56 30.64 -13.03 -16.65
N LEU A 57 29.56 -12.41 -17.12
CA LEU A 57 28.35 -12.19 -16.33
C LEU A 57 27.38 -13.38 -16.33
N THR A 58 27.40 -14.28 -17.32
CA THR A 58 26.51 -15.46 -17.33
C THR A 58 26.75 -16.38 -16.13
N LYS A 59 27.91 -16.32 -15.46
CA LYS A 59 28.13 -17.03 -14.18
C LYS A 59 27.31 -16.49 -13.00
N LYS A 60 26.83 -15.24 -13.10
CA LYS A 60 26.05 -14.54 -12.07
C LYS A 60 24.56 -14.48 -12.38
N LEU A 61 24.15 -14.92 -13.57
CA LEU A 61 22.76 -14.95 -14.03
C LEU A 61 22.41 -16.35 -14.52
N THR A 62 21.15 -16.75 -14.43
CA THR A 62 20.68 -17.96 -15.12
C THR A 62 20.45 -17.60 -16.59
N THR A 63 21.22 -18.18 -17.51
CA THR A 63 21.03 -17.93 -18.95
C THR A 63 20.25 -19.10 -19.56
N LEU A 64 19.09 -18.82 -20.14
CA LEU A 64 18.23 -19.81 -20.77
C LEU A 64 17.99 -19.44 -22.23
N ARG A 65 18.28 -20.39 -23.12
CA ARG A 65 17.82 -20.34 -24.51
C ARG A 65 16.46 -21.03 -24.58
N LEU A 66 15.47 -20.32 -25.11
CA LEU A 66 14.10 -20.81 -25.26
C LEU A 66 13.74 -20.87 -26.74
N ASP A 67 13.18 -22.00 -27.18
CA ASP A 67 12.57 -22.08 -28.50
C ASP A 67 11.23 -21.36 -28.49
N ARG A 68 11.21 -20.18 -29.12
CA ARG A 68 10.07 -19.28 -29.24
C ARG A 68 8.88 -19.91 -29.97
N GLY A 69 9.14 -20.80 -30.93
CA GLY A 69 8.10 -21.51 -31.67
C GLY A 69 7.36 -22.54 -30.82
N ALA A 70 8.04 -23.10 -29.80
CA ALA A 70 7.51 -24.11 -28.91
C ALA A 70 6.94 -23.56 -27.58
N GLN A 71 7.07 -22.26 -27.31
CA GLN A 71 6.59 -21.66 -26.05
C GLN A 71 5.08 -21.38 -26.06
N ASP A 72 4.46 -21.53 -24.88
CA ASP A 72 3.08 -21.11 -24.61
C ASP A 72 2.89 -19.61 -24.97
N PRO A 73 1.86 -19.25 -25.78
CA PRO A 73 1.50 -17.87 -26.04
C PRO A 73 1.39 -16.98 -24.78
N LYS A 74 0.95 -17.53 -23.64
CA LYS A 74 0.89 -16.80 -22.38
C LYS A 74 2.27 -16.42 -21.86
N LEU A 75 3.26 -17.30 -22.01
CA LEU A 75 4.66 -17.04 -21.64
C LEU A 75 5.25 -15.93 -22.53
N LEU A 76 5.04 -16.02 -23.84
CA LEU A 76 5.51 -15.00 -24.79
C LEU A 76 4.89 -13.64 -24.48
N LYS A 77 3.59 -13.59 -24.19
CA LYS A 77 2.90 -12.36 -23.78
C LYS A 77 3.46 -11.79 -22.48
N ARG A 78 3.73 -12.63 -21.48
CA ARG A 78 4.30 -12.21 -20.19
C ARG A 78 5.63 -11.48 -20.33
N TYR A 79 6.47 -11.90 -21.28
CA TYR A 79 7.77 -11.27 -21.53
C TYR A 79 7.76 -10.34 -22.74
N GLU A 80 6.57 -10.00 -23.26
CA GLU A 80 6.39 -9.09 -24.40
C GLU A 80 7.19 -9.52 -25.64
N VAL A 81 7.29 -10.83 -25.88
CA VAL A 81 8.04 -11.41 -27.01
C VAL A 81 7.07 -11.66 -28.17
N LYS A 82 7.44 -11.18 -29.36
CA LYS A 82 6.64 -11.40 -30.58
C LYS A 82 7.01 -12.72 -31.26
N LYS A 83 6.02 -13.40 -31.84
CA LYS A 83 6.18 -14.71 -32.51
C LYS A 83 6.95 -14.68 -33.83
N ASP A 84 7.26 -13.50 -34.37
CA ASP A 84 7.98 -13.31 -35.63
C ASP A 84 9.46 -12.86 -35.47
N LYS A 85 9.88 -12.34 -34.30
CA LYS A 85 11.25 -11.84 -34.07
C LYS A 85 12.00 -12.52 -32.92
N PRO A 86 13.32 -12.79 -33.07
CA PRO A 86 14.16 -13.21 -31.95
C PRO A 86 14.23 -12.11 -30.90
N ALA A 87 14.47 -12.49 -29.64
CA ALA A 87 14.46 -11.54 -28.54
C ALA A 87 15.40 -11.94 -27.40
N ILE A 88 16.02 -10.94 -26.75
CA ILE A 88 16.68 -11.09 -25.45
C ILE A 88 15.84 -10.38 -24.40
N ARG A 89 15.65 -11.02 -23.24
CA ARG A 89 15.03 -10.43 -22.06
C ARG A 89 15.95 -10.62 -20.87
N VAL A 90 16.33 -9.52 -20.23
CA VAL A 90 17.10 -9.55 -18.98
C VAL A 90 16.11 -9.36 -17.84
N LEU A 91 16.08 -10.32 -16.92
CA LEU A 91 15.18 -10.37 -15.78
C LEU A 91 15.95 -10.15 -14.47
N ASP A 92 15.29 -9.56 -13.48
CA ASP A 92 15.82 -9.49 -12.11
C ASP A 92 15.50 -10.75 -11.28
N CYS A 93 15.81 -10.71 -9.98
CA CYS A 93 15.56 -11.80 -9.04
C CYS A 93 14.08 -12.13 -8.77
N GLU A 94 13.14 -11.28 -9.19
CA GLU A 94 11.69 -11.55 -9.12
C GLU A 94 11.14 -12.06 -10.46
N GLY A 95 11.97 -12.09 -11.50
CA GLY A 95 11.55 -12.45 -12.85
C GLY A 95 10.85 -11.31 -13.60
N GLU A 96 11.03 -10.06 -13.16
CA GLU A 96 10.53 -8.87 -13.83
C GLU A 96 11.54 -8.41 -14.90
N VAL A 97 11.04 -7.91 -16.03
CA VAL A 97 11.88 -7.50 -17.17
C VAL A 97 12.59 -6.19 -16.82
N VAL A 98 13.93 -6.24 -16.81
CA VAL A 98 14.81 -5.08 -16.63
C VAL A 98 15.15 -4.44 -17.97
N ALA A 99 15.35 -5.26 -19.01
CA ALA A 99 15.62 -4.79 -20.36
C ALA A 99 15.15 -5.82 -21.40
N GLY A 100 14.77 -5.33 -22.57
CA GLY A 100 14.38 -6.13 -23.73
C GLY A 100 15.08 -5.66 -25.00
N PHE A 101 15.46 -6.61 -25.84
CA PHE A 101 16.07 -6.37 -27.14
C PHE A 101 15.40 -7.28 -28.17
N ASP A 102 14.77 -6.70 -29.19
CA ASP A 102 14.02 -7.43 -30.25
C ASP A 102 14.69 -7.33 -31.62
N THR A 103 15.84 -6.66 -31.69
CA THR A 103 16.64 -6.42 -32.90
C THR A 103 18.11 -6.60 -32.59
N CYS A 104 18.97 -6.55 -33.61
CA CYS A 104 20.42 -6.48 -33.46
C CYS A 104 20.80 -5.47 -32.37
N VAL A 105 21.73 -5.86 -31.50
CA VAL A 105 22.16 -5.07 -30.34
C VAL A 105 23.66 -5.22 -30.13
N ASN A 106 24.28 -4.19 -29.57
CA ASN A 106 25.68 -4.26 -29.19
C ASN A 106 25.84 -5.08 -27.90
N ALA A 107 26.92 -5.87 -27.84
CA ALA A 107 27.27 -6.64 -26.64
C ALA A 107 27.40 -5.76 -25.38
N ARG A 108 27.88 -4.51 -25.54
CA ARG A 108 28.02 -3.55 -24.44
C ARG A 108 26.69 -3.20 -23.77
N ASP A 109 25.61 -3.08 -24.54
CA ASP A 109 24.29 -2.71 -24.03
C ASP A 109 23.66 -3.87 -23.26
N VAL A 110 23.81 -5.09 -23.80
CA VAL A 110 23.37 -6.32 -23.11
C VAL A 110 24.18 -6.53 -21.82
N TYR A 111 25.50 -6.34 -21.87
CA TYR A 111 26.35 -6.38 -20.66
C TYR A 111 25.88 -5.40 -19.59
N LYS A 112 25.58 -4.14 -19.98
CA LYS A 112 25.09 -3.12 -19.06
C LYS A 112 23.75 -3.54 -18.44
N ALA A 113 22.81 -4.03 -19.25
CA ALA A 113 21.52 -4.53 -18.77
C ALA A 113 21.68 -5.71 -17.79
N MET A 114 22.54 -6.68 -18.09
CA MET A 114 22.84 -7.80 -17.19
C MET A 114 23.44 -7.33 -15.86
N LEU A 115 24.37 -6.38 -15.92
CA LEU A 115 24.99 -5.81 -14.72
C LEU A 115 23.97 -5.05 -13.87
N ASP A 116 23.09 -4.28 -14.50
CA ASP A 116 22.04 -3.51 -13.83
C ASP A 116 21.00 -4.43 -13.21
N SER A 117 20.63 -5.54 -13.86
CA SER A 117 19.79 -6.59 -13.27
C SER A 117 20.42 -7.19 -12.00
N VAL A 118 21.72 -7.48 -12.01
CA VAL A 118 22.44 -7.98 -10.82
C VAL A 118 22.43 -6.95 -9.70
N LYS A 119 22.68 -5.67 -10.00
CA LYS A 119 22.66 -4.59 -9.01
C LYS A 119 21.26 -4.37 -8.43
N LEU A 120 20.24 -4.34 -9.28
CA LEU A 120 18.85 -4.19 -8.89
C LEU A 120 18.40 -5.36 -8.01
N SER A 121 18.76 -6.59 -8.39
CA SER A 121 18.45 -7.78 -7.60
C SER A 121 19.05 -7.70 -6.19
N LYS A 122 20.32 -7.27 -6.06
CA LYS A 122 20.94 -7.04 -4.75
C LYS A 122 20.23 -5.95 -3.95
N LEU A 123 19.81 -4.87 -4.59
CA LEU A 123 19.05 -3.79 -3.94
C LEU A 123 17.70 -4.30 -3.43
N LYS A 124 16.94 -5.03 -4.26
CA LYS A 124 15.66 -5.64 -3.91
C LYS A 124 15.77 -6.56 -2.70
N VAL A 125 16.77 -7.43 -2.68
CA VAL A 125 17.02 -8.33 -1.54
C VAL A 125 17.30 -7.55 -0.24
N LYS A 126 18.09 -6.47 -0.31
CA LYS A 126 18.34 -5.60 0.86
C LYS A 126 17.07 -4.90 1.34
N LEU A 127 16.27 -4.38 0.43
CA LEU A 127 15.04 -3.66 0.75
C LEU A 127 13.92 -4.59 1.20
N ALA A 128 13.93 -5.85 0.77
CA ALA A 128 12.92 -6.84 1.12
C ALA A 128 12.72 -6.97 2.64
N LYS A 129 13.81 -6.98 3.42
CA LYS A 129 13.70 -7.07 4.90
C LYS A 129 12.99 -5.86 5.50
N LYS A 130 13.30 -4.66 5.01
CA LYS A 130 12.68 -3.41 5.48
C LYS A 130 11.19 -3.38 5.13
N VAL A 131 10.87 -3.63 3.86
CA VAL A 131 9.50 -3.58 3.36
C VAL A 131 8.64 -4.69 3.98
N ARG A 132 9.21 -5.88 4.21
CA ARG A 132 8.52 -6.96 4.92
C ARG A 132 8.13 -6.57 6.35
N LYS A 133 9.00 -5.82 7.05
CA LYS A 133 8.66 -5.31 8.39
C LYS A 133 7.50 -4.31 8.31
N MET A 134 7.59 -3.34 7.40
CA MET A 134 6.52 -2.34 7.20
C MET A 134 5.18 -3.00 6.87
N LEU A 135 5.17 -4.08 6.07
CA LEU A 135 3.96 -4.85 5.77
C LEU A 135 3.40 -5.56 7.01
N ALA A 136 4.28 -6.07 7.89
CA ALA A 136 3.85 -6.69 9.13
C ALA A 136 3.27 -5.66 10.11
N ASP A 137 3.90 -4.48 10.22
CA ASP A 137 3.41 -3.36 11.01
C ASP A 137 2.02 -2.92 10.48
N ALA A 138 1.84 -2.81 9.16
CA ALA A 138 0.54 -2.50 8.55
C ALA A 138 -0.53 -3.60 8.77
N ASP A 139 -0.14 -4.88 8.76
CA ASP A 139 -1.04 -6.00 9.09
C ASP A 139 -1.48 -5.94 10.58
N GLU A 140 -0.61 -5.47 11.48
CA GLU A 140 -0.91 -5.29 12.91
C GLU A 140 -1.86 -4.12 13.14
N GLU A 141 -1.58 -2.95 12.56
CA GLU A 141 -2.46 -1.77 12.60
C GLU A 141 -3.88 -2.10 12.10
N LEU A 142 -3.99 -2.94 11.07
CA LEU A 142 -5.27 -3.36 10.53
C LEU A 142 -6.03 -4.32 11.46
N LYS A 143 -5.33 -5.16 12.23
CA LYS A 143 -5.95 -5.99 13.29
C LYS A 143 -6.46 -5.12 14.44
N GLU A 144 -5.76 -4.04 14.76
CA GLU A 144 -6.16 -3.05 15.75
C GLU A 144 -7.27 -2.10 15.26
N GLN A 145 -7.72 -2.27 14.01
CA GLN A 145 -8.70 -1.42 13.33
C GLN A 145 -8.23 0.03 13.11
N ASP A 146 -6.92 0.28 13.16
CA ASP A 146 -6.34 1.57 12.84
C ASP A 146 -6.11 1.69 11.32
N VAL A 147 -7.22 1.92 10.60
CA VAL A 147 -7.24 2.03 9.13
C VAL A 147 -6.33 3.16 8.63
N ARG A 148 -6.23 4.24 9.40
CA ARG A 148 -5.48 5.44 9.01
C ARG A 148 -3.98 5.17 9.01
N HIS A 149 -3.45 4.65 10.12
CA HIS A 149 -2.01 4.33 10.18
C HIS A 149 -1.66 3.23 9.18
N CYS A 150 -2.52 2.21 9.04
CA CYS A 150 -2.35 1.17 8.03
C CYS A 150 -2.23 1.77 6.62
N ALA A 151 -3.15 2.64 6.21
CA ALA A 151 -3.11 3.28 4.90
C ALA A 151 -1.85 4.14 4.70
N GLN A 152 -1.37 4.81 5.76
CA GLN A 152 -0.13 5.59 5.69
C GLN A 152 1.10 4.71 5.50
N GLU A 153 1.19 3.59 6.23
CA GLU A 153 2.32 2.67 6.12
C GLU A 153 2.34 1.98 4.74
N LEU A 154 1.18 1.58 4.22
CA LEU A 154 1.05 1.03 2.86
C LEU A 154 1.45 2.07 1.79
N ARG A 155 1.09 3.34 1.95
CA ARG A 155 1.54 4.42 1.05
C ARG A 155 3.03 4.69 1.14
N ARG A 156 3.64 4.51 2.33
CA ARG A 156 5.10 4.60 2.49
C ARG A 156 5.78 3.46 1.74
N ILE A 157 5.25 2.23 1.85
CA ILE A 157 5.73 1.07 1.09
C ILE A 157 5.70 1.35 -0.41
N ALA A 158 4.58 1.86 -0.93
CA ALA A 158 4.41 2.18 -2.35
C ALA A 158 5.45 3.18 -2.89
N LYS A 159 6.04 4.01 -2.01
CA LYS A 159 7.07 5.01 -2.37
C LYS A 159 8.50 4.48 -2.29
N VAL A 160 8.74 3.24 -1.81
CA VAL A 160 10.08 2.66 -1.70
C VAL A 160 10.61 2.26 -3.08
N LYS A 161 11.44 3.13 -3.67
CA LYS A 161 12.07 2.85 -4.97
C LYS A 161 12.96 1.60 -4.92
N GLY A 162 12.75 0.70 -5.87
CA GLY A 162 13.50 -0.55 -5.97
C GLY A 162 13.08 -1.62 -4.96
N ALA A 163 11.97 -1.43 -4.24
CA ALA A 163 11.38 -2.49 -3.43
C ALA A 163 10.96 -3.70 -4.30
N PRO A 164 10.85 -4.88 -3.69
CA PRO A 164 10.25 -6.02 -4.37
C PRO A 164 8.85 -5.74 -4.89
N VAL A 165 8.59 -6.09 -6.16
CA VAL A 165 7.32 -5.84 -6.84
C VAL A 165 6.18 -6.61 -6.17
N CYS A 166 6.43 -7.81 -5.65
CA CYS A 166 5.41 -8.56 -4.91
C CYS A 166 4.88 -7.79 -3.70
N TYR A 167 5.76 -7.07 -2.98
CA TYR A 167 5.38 -6.27 -1.82
C TYR A 167 4.67 -4.98 -2.20
N LEU A 168 5.09 -4.34 -3.29
CA LEU A 168 4.39 -3.17 -3.83
C LEU A 168 2.96 -3.53 -4.27
N ARG A 169 2.81 -4.61 -5.04
CA ARG A 169 1.48 -5.12 -5.46
C ARG A 169 0.62 -5.51 -4.27
N ARG A 170 1.19 -6.09 -3.22
CA ARG A 170 0.46 -6.37 -1.97
C ARG A 170 -0.05 -5.08 -1.35
N ALA A 171 0.82 -4.08 -1.18
CA ALA A 171 0.43 -2.82 -0.56
C ALA A 171 -0.66 -2.08 -1.35
N GLU A 172 -0.55 -2.06 -2.68
CA GLU A 172 -1.57 -1.51 -3.58
C GLU A 172 -2.91 -2.24 -3.42
N ARG A 173 -2.92 -3.58 -3.41
CA ARG A 173 -4.15 -4.35 -3.19
C ARG A 173 -4.80 -4.04 -1.85
N MET A 174 -4.01 -3.99 -0.77
CA MET A 174 -4.51 -3.65 0.55
C MET A 174 -5.12 -2.25 0.56
N LEU A 175 -4.46 -1.26 -0.05
CA LEU A 175 -5.01 0.10 -0.20
C LEU A 175 -6.32 0.12 -0.97
N THR A 176 -6.42 -0.61 -2.09
CA THR A 176 -7.67 -0.72 -2.86
C THR A 176 -8.79 -1.34 -2.02
N GLN A 177 -8.50 -2.40 -1.27
CA GLN A 177 -9.47 -3.06 -0.39
C GLN A 177 -9.94 -2.13 0.74
N LEU A 178 -9.03 -1.38 1.37
CA LEU A 178 -9.39 -0.36 2.35
C LEU A 178 -10.31 0.70 1.72
N GLY A 179 -10.00 1.20 0.52
CA GLY A 179 -10.86 2.15 -0.18
C GLY A 179 -12.26 1.60 -0.46
N GLN A 180 -12.37 0.34 -0.89
CA GLN A 180 -13.65 -0.34 -1.12
C GLN A 180 -14.45 -0.51 0.17
N GLU A 181 -13.79 -0.87 1.26
CA GLU A 181 -14.41 -0.99 2.58
C GLU A 181 -14.92 0.36 3.09
N GLY A 182 -14.14 1.43 2.91
CA GLY A 182 -14.57 2.79 3.21
C GLY A 182 -15.78 3.22 2.39
N ALA A 183 -15.82 2.88 1.10
CA ALA A 183 -16.97 3.16 0.22
C ALA A 183 -18.22 2.39 0.66
N ARG A 184 -18.07 1.11 1.03
CA ARG A 184 -19.15 0.28 1.56
C ARG A 184 -19.74 0.90 2.83
N ARG A 185 -18.89 1.22 3.81
CA ARG A 185 -19.33 1.82 5.07
C ARG A 185 -19.94 3.20 4.87
N LEU A 186 -19.45 3.99 3.90
CA LEU A 186 -20.07 5.26 3.53
C LEU A 186 -21.49 5.08 3.01
N LYS A 187 -21.71 4.12 2.10
CA LYS A 187 -23.04 3.80 1.61
C LYS A 187 -23.98 3.39 2.75
N GLU A 188 -23.52 2.50 3.63
CA GLU A 188 -24.28 2.08 4.82
C GLU A 188 -24.62 3.26 5.74
N ALA A 189 -23.68 4.19 5.95
CA ALA A 189 -23.91 5.39 6.75
C ALA A 189 -25.00 6.27 6.12
N LEU A 190 -24.93 6.52 4.81
CA LEU A 190 -25.90 7.34 4.08
C LEU A 190 -27.32 6.76 4.09
N GLU A 191 -27.45 5.44 4.07
CA GLU A 191 -28.74 4.73 4.11
C GLU A 191 -29.38 4.72 5.52
N ARG A 192 -28.66 5.09 6.59
CA ARG A 192 -29.24 5.15 7.94
C ARG A 192 -30.35 6.18 8.02
N GLU A 193 -31.53 5.78 8.49
CA GLU A 193 -32.69 6.67 8.63
C GLU A 193 -32.52 7.68 9.78
N LYS A 194 -31.85 7.28 10.86
CA LYS A 194 -31.62 8.15 12.02
C LYS A 194 -30.46 9.12 11.75
N PRO A 195 -30.70 10.46 11.81
CA PRO A 195 -29.66 11.46 11.55
C PRO A 195 -28.45 11.34 12.49
N THR A 196 -28.68 10.93 13.74
CA THR A 196 -27.65 10.78 14.78
C THR A 196 -26.67 9.65 14.46
N GLU A 197 -27.20 8.45 14.18
CA GLU A 197 -26.41 7.28 13.79
C GLU A 197 -25.65 7.52 12.47
N ARG A 198 -26.29 8.23 11.53
CA ARG A 198 -25.67 8.66 10.27
C ARG A 198 -24.48 9.59 10.52
N PHE A 199 -24.64 10.61 11.37
CA PHE A 199 -23.58 11.57 11.69
C PHE A 199 -22.38 10.91 12.38
N ASP A 200 -22.62 10.06 13.37
CA ASP A 200 -21.57 9.33 14.09
C ASP A 200 -20.71 8.48 13.14
N LEU A 201 -21.36 7.73 12.24
CA LEU A 201 -20.68 6.90 11.25
C LEU A 201 -19.88 7.74 10.25
N LEU A 202 -20.43 8.85 9.75
CA LEU A 202 -19.72 9.75 8.85
C LEU A 202 -18.49 10.39 9.51
N MET A 203 -18.55 10.67 10.82
CA MET A 203 -17.41 11.20 11.58
C MET A 203 -16.29 10.19 11.79
N VAL A 204 -16.63 8.91 12.04
CA VAL A 204 -15.67 7.81 12.07
C VAL A 204 -15.03 7.63 10.69
N LEU A 205 -15.83 7.60 9.63
CA LEU A 205 -15.32 7.46 8.26
C LEU A 205 -14.41 8.62 7.84
N ARG A 206 -14.77 9.84 8.22
CA ARG A 206 -13.91 11.01 7.98
C ARG A 206 -12.56 10.87 8.67
N HIS A 207 -12.51 10.27 9.85
CA HIS A 207 -11.26 10.07 10.59
C HIS A 207 -10.42 8.96 9.95
N ASP A 208 -11.03 7.80 9.70
CA ASP A 208 -10.34 6.58 9.29
C ASP A 208 -9.91 6.63 7.82
N PHE A 209 -10.68 7.30 6.97
CA PHE A 209 -10.45 7.38 5.52
C PHE A 209 -10.05 8.78 5.05
N TRP A 210 -9.55 9.63 5.95
CA TRP A 210 -9.13 11.00 5.62
C TRP A 210 -8.12 11.07 4.46
N ASP A 211 -7.29 10.05 4.33
CA ASP A 211 -6.25 10.00 3.30
C ASP A 211 -6.80 9.55 1.92
N PHE A 212 -8.07 9.12 1.84
CA PHE A 212 -8.72 8.67 0.59
C PHE A 212 -9.54 9.80 -0.03
N ASP A 213 -8.94 10.56 -0.95
CA ASP A 213 -9.53 11.77 -1.54
C ASP A 213 -10.95 11.55 -2.09
N GLU A 214 -11.19 10.45 -2.82
CA GLU A 214 -12.51 10.11 -3.37
C GLU A 214 -13.59 9.87 -2.30
N LEU A 215 -13.21 9.34 -1.13
CA LEU A 215 -14.13 9.15 -0.01
C LEU A 215 -14.37 10.47 0.70
N VAL A 216 -13.33 11.27 0.91
CA VAL A 216 -13.44 12.57 1.58
C VAL A 216 -14.30 13.55 0.79
N THR A 217 -14.23 13.56 -0.54
CA THR A 217 -15.06 14.42 -1.39
C THR A 217 -16.55 14.06 -1.30
N GLN A 218 -16.89 12.81 -0.99
CA GLN A 218 -18.27 12.37 -0.78
C GLN A 218 -18.73 12.57 0.67
N ILE A 219 -17.86 12.33 1.66
CA ILE A 219 -18.17 12.48 3.09
C ILE A 219 -18.42 13.95 3.45
N ARG A 220 -17.59 14.88 2.97
CA ARG A 220 -17.71 16.32 3.31
C ARG A 220 -19.09 16.93 3.04
N PRO A 221 -19.67 16.83 1.83
CA PRO A 221 -20.99 17.39 1.56
C PRO A 221 -22.10 16.65 2.31
N ALA A 222 -21.95 15.34 2.55
CA ALA A 222 -22.92 14.58 3.36
C ALA A 222 -22.94 15.05 4.81
N ILE A 223 -21.77 15.32 5.41
CA ILE A 223 -21.67 15.94 6.74
C ILE A 223 -22.30 17.34 6.71
N ALA A 224 -21.90 18.21 5.78
CA ALA A 224 -22.39 19.59 5.71
C ALA A 224 -23.93 19.67 5.65
N LYS A 225 -24.58 18.82 4.85
CA LYS A 225 -26.05 18.73 4.79
C LYS A 225 -26.69 18.34 6.12
N LEU A 226 -26.03 17.49 6.91
CA LEU A 226 -26.49 17.15 8.25
C LEU A 226 -26.23 18.29 9.23
N GLU A 227 -25.17 19.10 9.04
CA GLU A 227 -24.92 20.28 9.88
C GLU A 227 -25.97 21.39 9.73
N GLU A 228 -26.73 21.37 8.63
CA GLU A 228 -27.85 22.30 8.39
C GLU A 228 -29.15 21.88 9.11
N ASP A 229 -29.31 20.60 9.47
CA ASP A 229 -30.46 20.06 10.21
C ASP A 229 -30.40 20.45 11.70
N GLU A 230 -31.44 21.12 12.21
CA GLU A 230 -31.49 21.61 13.60
C GLU A 230 -31.33 20.50 14.64
N LYS A 231 -31.84 19.28 14.38
CA LYS A 231 -31.66 18.14 15.31
C LYS A 231 -30.22 17.66 15.38
N THR A 232 -29.42 17.90 14.34
CA THR A 232 -28.03 17.46 14.26
C THR A 232 -27.07 18.55 14.75
N LYS A 233 -27.48 19.83 14.73
CA LYS A 233 -26.70 20.95 15.29
C LYS A 233 -26.38 20.79 16.78
N GLU A 234 -27.34 20.29 17.57
CA GLU A 234 -27.11 19.97 18.99
C GLU A 234 -26.04 18.88 19.15
N LEU A 235 -26.09 17.82 18.33
CA LEU A 235 -25.08 16.73 18.33
C LEU A 235 -23.70 17.16 17.83
N ILE A 236 -23.62 18.11 16.88
CA ILE A 236 -22.35 18.66 16.41
C ILE A 236 -21.70 19.50 17.52
N HIS A 237 -22.50 20.23 18.28
CA HIS A 237 -22.04 20.94 19.47
C HIS A 237 -21.50 19.95 20.52
N ASP A 238 -22.18 18.82 20.71
CA ASP A 238 -21.77 17.72 21.59
C ASP A 238 -20.48 17.01 21.12
N HIS A 239 -20.35 16.68 19.84
CA HIS A 239 -19.16 16.02 19.27
C HIS A 239 -17.92 16.92 19.28
N LYS A 240 -18.08 18.22 18.98
CA LYS A 240 -17.00 19.20 19.12
C LYS A 240 -16.55 19.31 20.58
N GLY A 241 -17.49 19.30 21.52
CA GLY A 241 -17.20 19.22 22.95
C GLY A 241 -16.44 17.95 23.34
N GLN A 242 -16.88 16.78 22.86
CA GLN A 242 -16.23 15.49 23.14
C GLN A 242 -14.80 15.41 22.57
N ARG A 243 -14.57 15.88 21.33
CA ARG A 243 -13.21 15.93 20.76
C ARG A 243 -12.30 16.85 21.56
N GLN A 244 -12.78 18.03 21.95
CA GLN A 244 -12.01 18.95 22.80
C GLN A 244 -11.65 18.32 24.15
N ILE A 245 -12.55 17.50 24.71
CA ILE A 245 -12.31 16.76 25.95
C ILE A 245 -11.24 15.68 25.75
N VAL A 246 -11.35 14.85 24.69
CA VAL A 246 -10.36 13.80 24.41
C VAL A 246 -8.99 14.39 24.14
N GLU A 247 -8.92 15.45 23.34
CA GLU A 247 -7.67 16.16 23.02
C GLU A 247 -7.06 16.76 24.30
N ALA A 248 -7.88 17.38 25.15
CA ALA A 248 -7.41 17.92 26.41
C ALA A 248 -6.92 16.83 27.39
N LEU A 249 -7.58 15.66 27.43
CA LEU A 249 -7.14 14.51 28.22
C LEU A 249 -5.81 13.93 27.71
N GLU A 250 -5.61 13.85 26.40
CA GLU A 250 -4.32 13.46 25.83
C GLU A 250 -3.21 14.47 26.15
N MET A 251 -3.51 15.77 26.11
CA MET A 251 -2.57 16.82 26.52
C MET A 251 -2.19 16.70 28.01
N VAL A 252 -3.15 16.30 28.87
CA VAL A 252 -2.90 16.01 30.28
C VAL A 252 -2.00 14.79 30.46
N LYS A 253 -2.28 13.69 29.74
CA LYS A 253 -1.44 12.47 29.76
C LYS A 253 -0.01 12.71 29.29
N LYS A 254 0.20 13.60 28.30
CA LYS A 254 1.53 13.95 27.77
C LYS A 254 2.42 14.72 28.77
N GLY A 255 1.86 15.25 29.87
CA GLY A 255 2.62 15.89 30.94
C GLY A 255 3.17 17.30 30.62
N GLY A 256 3.85 17.92 31.57
CA GLY A 256 4.56 19.20 31.40
C GLY A 256 3.68 20.41 31.03
N ALA A 257 4.15 21.26 30.11
CA ALA A 257 3.43 22.45 29.67
C ALA A 257 2.10 22.14 28.95
N MET A 258 2.05 21.02 28.22
CA MET A 258 0.84 20.53 27.56
C MET A 258 -0.25 20.19 28.58
N ALA A 259 0.13 19.66 29.75
CA ALA A 259 -0.84 19.34 30.80
C ALA A 259 -1.51 20.58 31.41
N ARG A 260 -0.85 21.74 31.47
CA ARG A 260 -1.49 22.99 31.91
C ARG A 260 -2.49 23.50 30.88
N LYS A 261 -2.16 23.38 29.59
CA LYS A 261 -3.02 23.79 28.47
C LYS A 261 -4.26 22.89 28.36
N GLY A 262 -4.08 21.57 28.49
CA GLY A 262 -5.17 20.60 28.56
C GLY A 262 -6.11 20.85 29.74
N ARG A 263 -5.56 21.13 30.95
CA ARG A 263 -6.36 21.53 32.12
C ARG A 263 -7.15 22.82 31.90
N GLY A 264 -6.53 23.82 31.26
CA GLY A 264 -7.20 25.08 30.93
C GLY A 264 -8.36 24.90 29.94
N LEU A 265 -8.22 23.98 28.99
CA LEU A 265 -9.30 23.59 28.08
C LEU A 265 -10.45 22.90 28.84
N LEU A 266 -10.14 21.90 29.67
CA LEU A 266 -11.16 21.18 30.47
C LEU A 266 -11.96 22.12 31.39
N ARG A 267 -11.34 23.15 31.98
CA ARG A 267 -12.04 24.13 32.85
C ARG A 267 -12.95 25.12 32.09
N LYS A 268 -12.69 25.36 30.80
CA LYS A 268 -13.48 26.31 29.99
C LYS A 268 -14.72 25.68 29.38
N VAL A 269 -14.77 24.35 29.28
CA VAL A 269 -15.95 23.62 28.83
C VAL A 269 -16.96 23.61 29.98
N ARG A 270 -18.07 24.35 29.86
CA ARG A 270 -19.21 24.21 30.78
C ARG A 270 -19.84 22.84 30.54
N PHE A 271 -19.70 21.94 31.51
CA PHE A 271 -20.30 20.61 31.47
C PHE A 271 -21.75 20.67 31.95
N ASP A 272 -22.70 20.66 31.02
CA ASP A 272 -24.10 20.37 31.36
C ASP A 272 -24.65 19.25 30.48
N TRP A 273 -24.03 18.08 30.59
CA TRP A 273 -24.37 16.91 29.77
C TRP A 273 -24.45 15.66 30.65
N LYS A 274 -25.51 15.59 31.48
CA LYS A 274 -25.83 14.41 32.30
C LYS A 274 -26.06 13.20 31.38
N GLY A 275 -25.10 12.28 31.31
CA GLY A 275 -25.27 10.98 30.63
C GLY A 275 -24.05 10.40 29.91
N TYR A 276 -22.97 11.16 29.71
CA TYR A 276 -21.87 10.72 28.84
C TYR A 276 -20.63 10.17 29.57
N PRO A 277 -20.10 8.98 29.18
CA PRO A 277 -18.90 8.40 29.79
C PRO A 277 -17.62 9.24 29.66
N ALA A 278 -17.43 9.97 28.56
CA ALA A 278 -16.25 10.83 28.35
C ALA A 278 -16.27 12.08 29.24
N ALA A 279 -17.45 12.70 29.41
CA ALA A 279 -17.66 13.80 30.35
C ALA A 279 -17.46 13.31 31.79
N LYS A 280 -17.94 12.10 32.13
CA LYS A 280 -17.71 11.47 33.44
C LYS A 280 -16.22 11.23 33.71
N ARG A 281 -15.46 10.69 32.74
CA ARG A 281 -13.99 10.53 32.87
C ARG A 281 -13.26 11.86 32.99
N ALA A 282 -13.68 12.88 32.25
CA ALA A 282 -13.11 14.22 32.34
C ALA A 282 -13.38 14.87 33.70
N GLN A 283 -14.59 14.69 34.23
CA GLN A 283 -14.96 15.11 35.58
C GLN A 283 -14.16 14.35 36.63
N GLU A 284 -14.03 13.02 36.52
CA GLU A 284 -13.19 12.20 37.41
C GLU A 284 -11.72 12.64 37.40
N GLU A 285 -11.17 12.98 36.23
CA GLU A 285 -9.81 13.53 36.12
C GLU A 285 -9.71 14.95 36.70
N LEU A 286 -10.72 15.81 36.52
CA LEU A 286 -10.78 17.12 37.17
C LEU A 286 -10.91 17.02 38.69
N ASP A 287 -11.69 16.07 39.20
CA ASP A 287 -11.91 15.83 40.62
C ASP A 287 -10.65 15.25 41.29
N LYS A 288 -9.90 14.38 40.59
CA LYS A 288 -8.56 13.95 41.01
C LYS A 288 -7.56 15.10 41.09
N LEU A 289 -7.76 16.16 40.30
CA LEU A 289 -6.93 17.37 40.28
C LEU A 289 -7.40 18.44 41.27
N GLY A 290 -8.54 18.23 41.94
CA GLY A 290 -9.11 19.08 43.00
C GLY A 290 -8.61 18.73 44.40
N LYS A 291 -7.58 17.90 44.51
CA LYS A 291 -6.75 17.71 45.72
C LYS A 291 -5.34 18.21 45.46
#